data_AF-A0A0D7A0M6-F1
#
_entry.id   AF-A0A0D7A0M6-F1
#
_cell.length_a   1.000
_cell.length_b   1.000
_cell.length_c   1.000
_cell.angle_alpha   90.00
_cell.angle_beta   90.00
_cell.angle_gamma   90.00
#
_symmetry.space_group_name_H-M   'P 1'
#
loop_
_entity.id
_entity.type
_entity.pdbx_description
1 polymer ?
#
loop_
_entity_poly.entity_id
_entity_poly.type
_entity_poly.pdbx_seq_one_letter_code
_entity_poly.pdbx_strand_id
1 'polypeptide(L)'
;MTNAHEDNIFVDVDLVDGLSIEEYLSLLLPLLDNSVYSTVSELYANFTDIYDTASDIMGDAIFVCPSYGLVHAFEDKGRKGLFAIPPAYHGDDLGYYLPSLSLGVPPYNNSAFDTAFVSSFFNFALANNPNMRIDVPSIIPFWPTWSNGSQEMLFNCTEDFLPDIHAFQTADIQLERCR
;
A
#
# COMPACT_ATOMS: atom_id res chain seq x y z
N MET A 1 -3.27 6.25 -0.08
CA MET A 1 -2.73 5.21 -0.97
C MET A 1 -1.49 4.67 -0.29
N THR A 2 -1.24 3.38 -0.44
CA THR A 2 0.06 2.76 -0.18
C THR A 2 0.38 1.86 -1.36
N ASN A 3 1.64 1.53 -1.57
CA ASN A 3 2.09 0.59 -2.58
C ASN A 3 2.25 -0.81 -1.94
N ALA A 4 2.22 -1.88 -2.73
CA ALA A 4 2.29 -3.24 -2.19
C ALA A 4 3.66 -3.58 -1.60
N HIS A 5 4.72 -2.87 -2.01
CA HIS A 5 6.09 -3.10 -1.61
C HIS A 5 6.76 -1.77 -1.16
N GLU A 6 6.19 -1.13 -0.14
CA GLU A 6 6.64 0.21 0.33
C GLU A 6 8.10 0.25 0.76
N ASP A 7 8.66 -0.81 1.35
CA ASP A 7 9.99 -0.69 1.96
C ASP A 7 11.12 -1.49 1.33
N ASN A 8 10.84 -2.24 0.25
CA ASN A 8 11.85 -3.01 -0.45
C ASN A 8 13.04 -2.15 -0.93
N ILE A 9 12.83 -0.88 -1.29
CA ILE A 9 13.91 0.02 -1.73
C ILE A 9 14.71 0.65 -0.58
N PHE A 10 14.24 0.52 0.67
CA PHE A 10 14.86 1.08 1.86
C PHE A 10 15.58 0.03 2.71
N VAL A 11 15.31 -1.26 2.48
CA VAL A 11 16.03 -2.37 3.10
C VAL A 11 17.20 -2.80 2.22
N ASP A 12 18.41 -2.83 2.81
CA ASP A 12 19.60 -3.37 2.17
C ASP A 12 19.71 -4.86 2.49
N VAL A 13 19.67 -5.70 1.45
CA VAL A 13 19.73 -7.16 1.56
C VAL A 13 21.02 -7.65 2.23
N ASP A 14 22.16 -7.02 1.94
CA ASP A 14 23.46 -7.42 2.50
C ASP A 14 23.57 -7.03 3.98
N LEU A 15 22.83 -6.00 4.40
CA LEU A 15 22.80 -5.55 5.80
C LEU A 15 21.93 -6.46 6.67
N VAL A 16 20.82 -6.96 6.13
CA VAL A 16 19.87 -7.81 6.89
C VAL A 16 20.23 -9.29 6.82
N ASP A 17 21.11 -9.69 5.90
CA ASP A 17 21.58 -11.08 5.81
C ASP A 17 22.26 -11.51 7.12
N GLY A 18 21.80 -12.65 7.65
CA GLY A 18 22.28 -13.22 8.91
C GLY A 18 21.76 -12.56 10.19
N LEU A 19 20.92 -11.51 10.11
CA LEU A 19 20.26 -10.96 11.29
C LEU A 19 19.03 -11.80 11.69
N SER A 20 18.77 -11.86 12.99
CA SER A 20 17.44 -12.19 13.50
C SER A 20 16.47 -11.01 13.37
N ILE A 21 15.16 -11.28 13.43
CA ILE A 21 14.13 -10.23 13.40
C ILE A 21 14.30 -9.26 14.58
N GLU A 22 14.63 -9.77 15.78
CA GLU A 22 14.86 -8.91 16.96
C GLU A 22 16.08 -8.00 16.79
N GLU A 23 17.17 -8.51 16.19
CA GLU A 23 18.34 -7.68 15.85
C GLU A 23 17.98 -6.60 14.84
N TYR A 24 17.26 -6.96 13.78
CA TYR A 24 16.78 -5.99 12.78
C TYR A 24 15.90 -4.91 13.43
N LEU A 25 14.93 -5.30 14.27
CA LEU A 25 14.05 -4.36 14.98
C LEU A 25 14.82 -3.43 15.91
N SER A 26 15.87 -3.92 16.58
CA SER A 26 16.71 -3.09 17.43
C SER A 26 17.47 -2.01 16.66
N LEU A 27 17.76 -2.25 15.37
CA LEU A 27 18.37 -1.27 14.48
C LEU A 27 17.34 -0.28 13.92
N LEU A 28 16.15 -0.77 13.55
CA LEU A 28 15.09 0.04 12.95
C LEU A 28 14.40 0.94 13.98
N LEU A 29 14.07 0.41 15.16
CA LEU A 29 13.28 1.07 16.21
C LEU A 29 14.00 1.02 17.56
N PRO A 30 15.21 1.61 17.69
CA PRO A 30 16.11 1.41 18.83
C PRO A 30 15.59 1.95 20.18
N LEU A 31 14.48 2.68 20.17
CA LEU A 31 13.86 3.27 21.35
C LEU A 31 12.76 2.39 21.95
N LEU A 32 12.43 1.26 21.32
CA LEU A 32 11.43 0.33 21.84
C LEU A 32 12.04 -0.65 22.84
N ASP A 33 11.20 -1.14 23.74
CA ASP A 33 11.60 -2.15 24.72
C ASP A 33 11.76 -3.52 24.05
N ASN A 34 12.69 -4.33 24.55
CA ASN A 34 12.95 -5.67 24.01
C ASN A 34 11.70 -6.58 23.98
N SER A 35 10.75 -6.40 24.90
CA SER A 35 9.49 -7.16 24.88
C SER A 35 8.64 -6.86 23.64
N VAL A 36 8.79 -5.68 23.04
CA VAL A 36 8.12 -5.34 21.78
C VAL A 36 8.76 -6.12 20.64
N TYR A 37 10.09 -6.29 20.62
CA TYR A 37 10.78 -7.03 19.56
C TYR A 37 10.33 -8.49 19.47
N SER A 38 10.18 -9.16 20.62
CA SER A 38 9.67 -10.53 20.63
C SER A 38 8.22 -10.62 20.13
N THR A 39 7.38 -9.65 20.52
CA THR A 39 5.97 -9.59 20.05
C THR A 39 5.91 -9.41 18.53
N VAL A 40 6.70 -8.49 17.97
CA VAL A 40 6.76 -8.28 16.53
C VAL A 40 7.34 -9.52 15.83
N SER A 41 8.36 -10.14 16.38
CA SER A 41 8.94 -11.38 15.81
C SER A 41 7.89 -12.50 15.69
N GLU A 42 6.98 -12.62 16.67
CA GLU A 42 5.87 -13.59 16.61
C GLU A 42 4.84 -13.24 15.51
N LEU A 43 4.50 -11.96 15.34
CA LEU A 43 3.55 -11.49 14.30
C LEU A 43 4.04 -11.72 12.86
N TYR A 44 5.36 -11.85 12.70
CA TYR A 44 6.03 -12.06 11.41
C TYR A 44 6.67 -13.45 11.28
N ALA A 45 6.39 -14.37 12.21
CA ALA A 45 7.02 -15.70 12.23
C ALA A 45 6.69 -16.60 11.02
N ASN A 46 5.68 -16.25 10.22
CA ASN A 46 5.28 -17.01 9.04
C ASN A 46 6.16 -16.75 7.80
N PHE A 47 7.04 -15.75 7.84
CA PHE A 47 7.95 -15.47 6.74
C PHE A 47 9.18 -16.37 6.80
N THR A 48 9.67 -16.75 5.61
CA THR A 48 10.83 -17.66 5.49
C THR A 48 12.10 -16.95 5.01
N ASP A 49 11.97 -15.73 4.49
CA ASP A 49 13.04 -14.90 3.99
C ASP A 49 13.20 -13.64 4.85
N ILE A 50 14.42 -13.38 5.34
CA ILE A 50 14.67 -12.26 6.26
C ILE A 50 14.55 -10.91 5.58
N TYR A 51 14.89 -10.81 4.29
CA TYR A 51 14.80 -9.57 3.54
C TYR A 51 13.35 -9.17 3.29
N ASP A 52 12.50 -10.12 2.89
CA ASP A 52 11.07 -9.89 2.76
C ASP A 52 10.45 -9.53 4.12
N THR A 53 10.83 -10.24 5.18
CA THR A 53 10.35 -9.96 6.54
C THR A 53 10.73 -8.56 7.01
N ALA A 54 11.99 -8.17 6.82
CA ALA A 54 12.50 -6.85 7.19
C ALA A 54 11.78 -5.75 6.39
N SER A 55 11.60 -5.97 5.08
CA SER A 55 10.86 -5.06 4.19
C SER A 55 9.42 -4.87 4.65
N ASP A 56 8.72 -5.95 4.99
CA ASP A 56 7.33 -5.87 5.46
C ASP A 56 7.22 -5.19 6.84
N ILE A 57 8.14 -5.47 7.77
CA ILE A 57 8.17 -4.81 9.09
C ILE A 57 8.35 -3.30 8.93
N MET A 58 9.28 -2.88 8.08
CA MET A 58 9.52 -1.47 7.81
C MET A 58 8.33 -0.84 7.10
N GLY A 59 7.77 -1.54 6.10
CA GLY A 59 6.53 -1.25 5.36
C GLY A 59 5.39 -0.87 6.28
N ASP A 60 5.13 -1.80 7.18
CA ASP A 60 4.06 -1.71 8.15
C ASP A 60 4.30 -0.58 9.15
N ALA A 61 5.51 -0.47 9.70
CA ALA A 61 5.83 0.52 10.72
C ALA A 61 5.80 1.97 10.19
N ILE A 62 6.24 2.21 8.95
CA ILE A 62 6.46 3.57 8.42
C ILE A 62 5.31 4.04 7.53
N PHE A 63 4.73 3.17 6.71
CA PHE A 63 3.73 3.57 5.70
C PHE A 63 2.36 2.92 5.91
N VAL A 64 2.28 1.59 5.95
CA VAL A 64 1.00 0.87 5.89
C VAL A 64 0.19 1.09 7.16
N CYS A 65 0.70 0.77 8.35
CA CYS A 65 -0.06 0.91 9.59
C CYS A 65 -0.40 2.37 9.94
N PRO A 66 0.52 3.35 9.79
CA PRO A 66 0.17 4.76 9.96
C PRO A 66 -0.95 5.22 9.03
N SER A 67 -1.02 4.69 7.80
CA SER A 67 -2.09 5.02 6.86
C SER A 67 -3.47 4.54 7.34
N TYR A 68 -3.54 3.41 8.06
CA TYR A 68 -4.78 2.94 8.69
C TYR A 68 -5.24 3.86 9.81
N GLY A 69 -4.31 4.30 10.67
CA GLY A 69 -4.61 5.30 11.70
C GLY A 69 -5.13 6.61 11.08
N LEU A 70 -4.48 7.08 10.02
CA LEU A 70 -4.88 8.29 9.31
C LEU A 70 -6.28 8.16 8.71
N VAL A 71 -6.55 7.10 7.94
CA VAL A 71 -7.85 6.94 7.28
C VAL A 71 -8.98 6.71 8.29
N HIS A 72 -8.71 6.04 9.41
CA HIS A 72 -9.66 5.86 10.50
C HIS A 72 -10.05 7.19 11.15
N ALA A 73 -9.12 8.13 11.30
CA ALA A 73 -9.38 9.46 11.85
C ALA A 73 -10.36 10.31 11.01
N PHE A 74 -10.60 9.93 9.74
CA PHE A 74 -11.59 10.56 8.86
C PHE A 74 -12.94 9.83 8.81
N GLU A 75 -13.19 8.87 9.69
CA GLU A 75 -14.48 8.19 9.88
C GLU A 75 -15.12 7.70 8.56
N ASP A 76 -16.29 8.22 8.19
CA ASP A 76 -17.05 7.89 6.98
C ASP A 76 -16.57 8.62 5.72
N LYS A 77 -15.46 9.36 5.80
CA LYS A 77 -14.89 10.12 4.68
C LYS A 77 -13.59 9.51 4.18
N GLY A 78 -12.86 8.82 5.07
CA GLY A 78 -11.60 8.16 4.75
C GLY A 78 -11.79 7.06 3.71
N ARG A 79 -10.91 7.03 2.71
CA ARG A 79 -10.83 5.97 1.69
C ARG A 79 -9.39 5.50 1.59
N LYS A 80 -9.20 4.19 1.65
CA LYS A 80 -7.90 3.56 1.54
C LYS A 80 -7.82 2.83 0.20
N GLY A 81 -6.66 2.90 -0.43
CA GLY A 81 -6.37 2.14 -1.63
C GLY A 81 -4.94 1.62 -1.59
N LEU A 82 -4.73 0.56 -2.36
CA LEU A 82 -3.48 -0.17 -2.50
C LEU A 82 -3.10 -0.18 -3.98
N PHE A 83 -1.92 0.35 -4.29
CA PHE A 83 -1.31 0.25 -5.60
C PHE A 83 -0.43 -0.99 -5.65
N ALA A 84 -0.72 -1.90 -6.59
CA ALA A 84 -0.10 -3.22 -6.64
C ALA A 84 0.41 -3.59 -8.04
N ILE A 85 0.53 -2.64 -8.98
CA ILE A 85 1.17 -2.91 -10.26
C ILE A 85 2.65 -3.27 -10.02
N PRO A 86 3.10 -4.48 -10.39
CA PRO A 86 4.47 -4.90 -10.12
C PRO A 86 5.53 -3.95 -10.74
N PRO A 87 6.63 -3.65 -10.01
CA PRO A 87 7.01 -4.21 -8.72
C PRO A 87 6.38 -3.48 -7.51
N ALA A 88 5.56 -2.46 -7.72
CA ALA A 88 4.83 -1.71 -6.70
C ALA A 88 5.70 -1.20 -5.53
N TYR A 89 6.90 -0.71 -5.85
CA TYR A 89 7.77 -0.09 -4.88
C TYR A 89 7.27 1.29 -4.47
N HIS A 90 7.80 1.80 -3.35
CA HIS A 90 7.50 3.16 -2.89
C HIS A 90 7.68 4.21 -3.99
N GLY A 91 6.60 4.93 -4.26
CA GLY A 91 6.56 5.99 -5.27
C GLY A 91 6.30 5.52 -6.70
N ASP A 92 6.17 4.23 -6.99
CA ASP A 92 5.84 3.73 -8.34
C ASP A 92 4.45 4.20 -8.83
N ASP A 93 3.57 4.55 -7.91
CA ASP A 93 2.26 5.14 -8.19
C ASP A 93 2.35 6.60 -8.66
N LEU A 94 3.46 7.31 -8.39
CA LEU A 94 3.66 8.72 -8.75
C LEU A 94 3.50 9.01 -10.24
N GLY A 95 3.99 8.11 -11.09
CA GLY A 95 3.89 8.24 -12.55
C GLY A 95 2.44 8.31 -13.04
N TYR A 96 1.50 7.69 -12.31
CA TYR A 96 0.09 7.70 -12.69
C TYR A 96 -0.62 8.98 -12.26
N TYR A 97 -0.29 9.58 -11.11
CA TYR A 97 -0.89 10.87 -10.73
C TYR A 97 -0.37 12.03 -11.57
N LEU A 98 0.92 11.99 -11.92
CA LEU A 98 1.66 13.13 -12.46
C LEU A 98 2.36 12.78 -13.78
N PRO A 99 1.62 12.34 -14.83
CA PRO A 99 2.21 11.84 -16.07
C PRO A 99 2.99 12.90 -16.86
N SER A 100 2.81 14.19 -16.54
CA SER A 100 3.53 15.30 -17.16
C SER A 100 4.84 15.67 -16.46
N LEU A 101 5.07 15.18 -15.23
CA LEU A 101 6.36 15.34 -14.57
C LEU A 101 7.33 14.31 -15.15
N SER A 102 8.61 14.68 -15.28
CA SER A 102 9.68 13.79 -15.78
C SER A 102 10.04 12.67 -14.81
N LEU A 103 9.06 12.14 -14.07
CA LEU A 103 9.15 10.99 -13.17
C LEU A 103 9.14 9.66 -13.93
N GLY A 104 8.93 9.70 -15.25
CA GLY A 104 8.87 8.54 -16.13
C GLY A 104 7.44 8.26 -16.62
N VAL A 105 7.33 7.57 -17.75
CA VAL A 105 6.06 6.97 -18.19
C VAL A 105 5.81 5.78 -17.28
N PRO A 106 4.58 5.60 -16.73
CA PRO A 106 4.28 4.43 -15.92
C PRO A 106 4.63 3.13 -16.67
N PRO A 107 5.27 2.15 -16.00
CA PRO A 107 5.75 0.95 -16.68
C PRO A 107 4.60 0.09 -17.23
N TYR A 108 3.43 0.12 -16.57
CA TYR A 108 2.22 -0.51 -17.07
C TYR A 108 1.41 0.46 -17.93
N ASN A 109 1.57 0.33 -19.24
CA ASN A 109 0.87 1.14 -20.22
C ASN A 109 -0.51 0.53 -20.56
N ASN A 110 -1.53 0.91 -19.80
CA ASN A 110 -2.91 0.49 -20.05
C ASN A 110 -3.88 1.65 -19.85
N SER A 111 -4.44 2.16 -20.94
CA SER A 111 -5.31 3.33 -20.90
C SER A 111 -6.56 3.17 -20.03
N ALA A 112 -7.10 1.95 -19.90
CA ALA A 112 -8.27 1.71 -19.06
C ALA A 112 -7.89 1.78 -17.57
N PHE A 113 -6.71 1.26 -17.21
CA PHE A 113 -6.16 1.42 -15.87
C PHE A 113 -5.83 2.87 -15.56
N ASP A 114 -5.11 3.58 -16.45
CA ASP A 114 -4.75 4.98 -16.27
C ASP A 114 -5.99 5.85 -16.09
N THR A 115 -7.01 5.62 -16.93
CA THR A 115 -8.29 6.31 -16.81
C THR A 115 -8.95 6.03 -15.47
N ALA A 116 -8.98 4.77 -15.01
CA ALA A 116 -9.57 4.39 -13.73
C ALA A 116 -8.83 5.02 -12.55
N PHE A 117 -7.50 4.93 -12.53
CA PHE A 117 -6.66 5.50 -11.50
C PHE A 117 -6.81 7.03 -11.45
N VAL A 118 -6.46 7.74 -12.53
CA VAL A 118 -6.43 9.21 -12.56
C VAL A 118 -7.82 9.82 -12.33
N SER A 119 -8.86 9.27 -12.97
CA SER A 119 -10.21 9.81 -12.80
C SER A 119 -10.69 9.72 -11.35
N SER A 120 -10.31 8.68 -10.60
CA SER A 120 -10.71 8.55 -9.19
C SER A 120 -10.19 9.69 -8.31
N PHE A 121 -8.93 10.08 -8.47
CA PHE A 121 -8.33 11.19 -7.73
C PHE A 121 -8.85 12.54 -8.21
N PHE A 122 -9.06 12.70 -9.52
CA PHE A 122 -9.65 13.92 -10.08
C PHE A 122 -11.09 14.13 -9.58
N ASN A 123 -11.90 13.08 -9.59
CA ASN A 123 -13.26 13.09 -9.05
C ASN A 123 -13.27 13.40 -7.56
N PHE A 124 -12.30 12.86 -6.80
CA PHE A 124 -12.12 13.21 -5.40
C PHE A 124 -11.75 14.70 -5.22
N ALA A 125 -10.83 15.24 -6.01
CA ALA A 125 -10.45 16.65 -5.93
C ALA A 125 -11.60 17.60 -6.25
N LEU A 126 -12.47 17.24 -7.21
CA LEU A 126 -13.60 18.08 -7.62
C LEU A 126 -14.82 17.97 -6.71
N ALA A 127 -15.10 16.77 -6.18
CA ALA A 127 -16.38 16.46 -5.53
C ALA A 127 -16.24 15.79 -4.17
N ASN A 128 -15.02 15.67 -3.63
CA ASN A 128 -14.71 14.93 -2.40
C ASN A 128 -15.23 13.48 -2.42
N ASN A 129 -15.34 12.88 -3.61
CA ASN A 129 -15.87 11.53 -3.80
C ASN A 129 -15.30 10.88 -5.08
N PRO A 130 -14.45 9.85 -4.99
CA PRO A 130 -13.87 9.18 -6.17
C PRO A 130 -14.91 8.37 -6.97
N ASN A 131 -16.10 8.13 -6.41
CA ASN A 131 -17.19 7.41 -7.07
C ASN A 131 -18.02 8.27 -8.00
N MET A 132 -17.77 9.57 -8.05
CA MET A 132 -18.38 10.43 -9.07
C MET A 132 -17.94 9.96 -10.46
N ARG A 133 -18.79 10.22 -11.45
CA ARG A 133 -18.52 9.91 -12.86
C ARG A 133 -18.67 11.21 -13.65
N ILE A 134 -17.62 12.00 -13.68
CA ILE A 134 -17.57 13.26 -14.43
C ILE A 134 -17.03 12.90 -15.83
N ASP A 135 -17.95 12.79 -16.78
CA ASP A 135 -17.79 12.74 -18.25
C ASP A 135 -16.88 11.68 -18.90
N VAL A 136 -16.07 10.92 -18.14
CA VAL A 136 -15.21 9.86 -18.70
C VAL A 136 -15.67 8.48 -18.23
N PRO A 137 -16.06 7.58 -19.16
CA PRO A 137 -16.28 6.17 -18.83
C PRO A 137 -15.04 5.56 -18.21
N SER A 138 -15.21 4.91 -17.06
CA SER A 138 -14.12 4.34 -16.28
C SER A 138 -14.51 2.98 -15.73
N ILE A 139 -13.56 2.05 -15.69
CA ILE A 139 -13.74 0.70 -15.15
C ILE A 139 -13.67 0.66 -13.62
N ILE A 140 -13.36 1.78 -12.96
CA ILE A 140 -13.28 1.83 -11.50
C ILE A 140 -14.64 1.41 -10.89
N PRO A 141 -14.67 0.41 -10.00
CA PRO A 141 -15.88 0.05 -9.29
C PRO A 141 -16.18 1.07 -8.19
N PHE A 142 -17.16 0.75 -7.35
CA PHE A 142 -17.44 1.53 -6.15
C PHE A 142 -16.27 1.41 -5.16
N TRP A 143 -15.69 2.55 -4.78
CA TRP A 143 -14.67 2.68 -3.76
C TRP A 143 -15.33 2.98 -2.40
N PRO A 144 -15.40 1.98 -1.50
CA PRO A 144 -16.01 2.14 -0.19
C PRO A 144 -15.19 3.07 0.69
N THR A 145 -15.86 3.62 1.71
CA THR A 145 -15.18 4.28 2.82
C THR A 145 -14.51 3.22 3.69
N TRP A 146 -13.34 3.54 4.24
CA TRP A 146 -12.58 2.60 5.05
C TRP A 146 -13.36 2.08 6.28
N SER A 147 -14.12 2.97 6.91
CA SER A 147 -15.00 2.63 8.04
C SER A 147 -16.06 1.58 7.71
N ASN A 148 -16.35 1.34 6.43
CA ASN A 148 -17.24 0.28 5.99
C ASN A 148 -16.48 -1.05 5.89
N GLY A 149 -16.14 -1.60 7.06
CA GLY A 149 -15.56 -2.94 7.18
C GLY A 149 -14.10 -3.05 6.77
N SER A 150 -13.29 -1.98 6.84
CA SER A 150 -11.85 -2.04 6.49
C SER A 150 -11.59 -2.50 5.06
N GLN A 151 -12.41 -2.00 4.12
CA GLN A 151 -12.24 -2.28 2.69
C GLN A 151 -11.36 -1.24 2.01
N GLU A 152 -10.49 -1.70 1.13
CA GLU A 152 -9.62 -0.87 0.28
C GLU A 152 -10.00 -1.01 -1.19
N MET A 153 -9.56 -0.06 -2.02
CA MET A 153 -9.53 -0.24 -3.47
C MET A 153 -8.17 -0.76 -3.91
N LEU A 154 -8.15 -1.93 -4.56
CA LEU A 154 -6.97 -2.46 -5.23
C LEU A 154 -6.82 -1.81 -6.61
N PHE A 155 -5.60 -1.41 -6.95
CA PHE A 155 -5.18 -1.02 -8.28
C PHE A 155 -4.04 -1.93 -8.74
N ASN A 156 -4.37 -2.97 -9.50
CA ASN A 156 -3.44 -4.01 -9.94
C ASN A 156 -3.63 -4.37 -11.43
N CYS A 157 -2.83 -5.32 -11.91
CA CYS A 157 -3.03 -6.05 -13.15
C CYS A 157 -2.90 -7.56 -12.92
N THR A 158 -3.58 -8.34 -13.74
CA THR A 158 -3.44 -9.80 -13.80
C THR A 158 -2.12 -10.22 -14.47
N GLU A 159 -1.79 -11.51 -14.40
CA GLU A 159 -0.65 -12.10 -15.13
C GLU A 159 -0.70 -11.86 -16.65
N ASP A 160 -1.91 -11.76 -17.21
CA ASP A 160 -2.16 -11.45 -18.62
C ASP A 160 -2.12 -9.93 -18.91
N PHE A 161 -1.64 -9.10 -17.97
CA PHE A 161 -1.57 -7.64 -18.07
C PHE A 161 -2.94 -6.96 -18.31
N LEU A 162 -4.01 -7.59 -17.85
CA LEU A 162 -5.34 -6.97 -17.83
C LEU A 162 -5.54 -6.20 -16.52
N PRO A 163 -6.21 -5.02 -16.53
CA PRO A 163 -6.49 -4.27 -15.31
C PRO A 163 -7.28 -5.11 -14.31
N ASP A 164 -6.81 -5.14 -13.07
CA ASP A 164 -7.50 -5.75 -11.94
C ASP A 164 -7.74 -4.66 -10.89
N ILE A 165 -8.94 -4.09 -10.92
CA ILE A 165 -9.34 -2.98 -10.06
C ILE A 165 -10.62 -3.37 -9.36
N HIS A 166 -10.54 -3.62 -8.06
CA HIS A 166 -11.69 -4.03 -7.25
C HIS A 166 -11.53 -3.64 -5.79
N ALA A 167 -12.67 -3.50 -5.11
CA ALA A 167 -12.66 -3.35 -3.66
C ALA A 167 -12.36 -4.71 -3.02
N PHE A 168 -11.49 -4.73 -2.01
CA PHE A 168 -11.16 -5.95 -1.28
C PHE A 168 -11.15 -5.69 0.23
N GLN A 169 -11.29 -6.77 0.99
CA GLN A 169 -11.22 -6.76 2.44
C GLN A 169 -9.76 -6.76 2.87
N THR A 170 -9.36 -5.82 3.74
CA THR A 170 -8.02 -5.88 4.34
C THR A 170 -7.88 -7.15 5.13
N ALA A 171 -6.75 -7.85 4.92
CA ALA A 171 -6.48 -9.11 5.59
C ALA A 171 -6.42 -8.92 7.11
N ASP A 172 -7.02 -9.84 7.87
CA ASP A 172 -7.05 -9.76 9.33
C ASP A 172 -5.65 -9.75 9.94
N ILE A 173 -4.70 -10.48 9.33
CA ILE A 173 -3.30 -10.50 9.79
C ILE A 173 -2.62 -9.14 9.62
N GLN A 174 -2.96 -8.40 8.56
CA GLN A 174 -2.44 -7.04 8.36
C GLN A 174 -3.02 -6.09 9.41
N LEU A 175 -4.32 -6.21 9.71
CA LEU A 175 -4.94 -5.42 10.77
C LEU A 175 -4.41 -5.79 12.15
N GLU A 176 -4.02 -7.03 12.39
CA GLU A 176 -3.40 -7.48 13.64
C GLU A 176 -2.02 -6.86 13.85
N ARG A 177 -1.19 -6.79 12.80
CA ARG A 177 0.12 -6.12 12.83
C ARG A 177 0.03 -4.62 13.12
N CYS A 178 -1.08 -3.99 12.74
CA CYS A 178 -1.28 -2.55 12.85
C CYS A 178 -2.07 -2.09 14.09
N ARG A 179 -2.17 -2.93 15.13
CA ARG A 179 -2.92 -2.64 16.38
C ARG A 179 -2.06 -2.14 17.52
#